data_AF-A0A066Z5J0-F1
#
_entry.id   AF-A0A066Z5J0-F1
#
_cell.length_a   1.000
_cell.length_b   1.000
_cell.length_c   1.000
_cell.angle_alpha   90.00
_cell.angle_beta   90.00
_cell.angle_gamma   90.00
#
_symmetry.space_group_name_H-M   'P 1'
#
loop_
_entity.id
_entity.type
_entity.pdbx_description
1 polymer ?
#
loop_
_entity_poly.entity_id
_entity_poly.type
_entity_poly.pdbx_seq_one_letter_code
_entity_poly.pdbx_strand_id
1 'polypeptide(L)'
;MTQPRPAAEPNDKAAADLEAAWTRLAAAQAAALATLDRRHRTAAASALADFAAEAKAFRHAADRAVRDFALRVVPERYEAAARAAAASINRPFSWTPAHRATLQALTADTYTDLSLRVQEAARVAAAFHRAVRAAARRSFTPTSAAQLAAAHPLDRVVYRNGARMPVRAWAEAATLARTAVAYNAGTLSVAREHGIPHVEVTDGADCGWTSHPDPDKAARTVRTVEDAAQWPIAHPRCARAFGLRPDAEVGIGPTPTV
;
A
#
# COMPACT_ATOMS: atom_id res chain seq x y z
N MET A 1 0.37 30.71 6.30
CA MET A 1 0.65 29.99 5.04
C MET A 1 0.03 28.61 5.15
N THR A 2 -0.94 28.28 4.31
CA THR A 2 -1.53 26.94 4.26
C THR A 2 -0.51 26.01 3.60
N GLN A 3 0.12 25.11 4.35
CA GLN A 3 0.99 24.11 3.75
C GLN A 3 0.20 23.28 2.74
N PRO A 4 0.79 22.90 1.60
CA PRO A 4 0.16 21.95 0.71
C PRO A 4 -0.09 20.66 1.50
N ARG A 5 -1.37 20.30 1.62
CA ARG A 5 -1.77 18.97 2.07
C ARG A 5 -1.07 17.94 1.18
N PRO A 6 -0.79 16.73 1.69
CA PRO A 6 -0.32 15.68 0.81
C PRO A 6 -1.42 15.56 -0.23
N ALA A 7 -1.09 15.84 -1.50
CA ALA A 7 -2.03 15.67 -2.58
C ALA A 7 -2.37 14.18 -2.59
N ALA A 8 -3.48 13.85 -1.92
CA ALA A 8 -4.06 12.53 -1.81
C ALA A 8 -4.74 12.15 -3.13
N GLU A 9 -4.10 12.49 -4.25
CA GLU A 9 -4.43 11.80 -5.47
C GLU A 9 -3.89 10.39 -5.29
N PRO A 10 -4.77 9.37 -5.34
CA PRO A 10 -4.31 8.01 -5.33
C PRO A 10 -3.26 7.89 -6.43
N ASN A 11 -2.26 7.03 -6.25
CA ASN A 11 -1.44 6.64 -7.38
C ASN A 11 -2.30 5.73 -8.27
N ASP A 12 -3.22 6.36 -8.99
CA ASP A 12 -4.26 5.73 -9.79
C ASP A 12 -3.65 4.72 -10.73
N LYS A 13 -2.46 5.01 -11.26
CA LYS A 13 -1.76 4.09 -12.16
C LYS A 13 -1.34 2.80 -11.46
N ALA A 14 -0.61 2.87 -10.34
CA ALA A 14 -0.14 1.65 -9.68
C ALA A 14 -1.30 0.81 -9.13
N ALA A 15 -2.31 1.46 -8.56
CA ALA A 15 -3.52 0.78 -8.10
C ALA A 15 -4.28 0.13 -9.26
N ALA A 16 -4.46 0.85 -10.38
CA ALA A 16 -5.12 0.33 -11.58
C ALA A 16 -4.32 -0.79 -12.26
N ASP A 17 -3.00 -0.72 -12.32
CA ASP A 17 -2.15 -1.77 -12.90
C ASP A 17 -2.26 -3.07 -12.09
N LEU A 18 -2.27 -2.96 -10.74
CA LEU A 18 -2.48 -4.10 -9.84
C LEU A 18 -3.90 -4.66 -10.01
N GLU A 19 -4.92 -3.81 -9.98
CA GLU A 19 -6.31 -4.23 -10.20
C GLU A 19 -6.46 -4.95 -11.55
N ALA A 20 -5.94 -4.37 -12.64
CA ALA A 20 -6.03 -4.96 -13.97
C ALA A 20 -5.34 -6.34 -14.04
N ALA A 21 -4.18 -6.50 -13.39
CA ALA A 21 -3.50 -7.80 -13.32
C ALA A 21 -4.33 -8.85 -12.59
N TRP A 22 -4.90 -8.51 -11.44
CA TRP A 22 -5.77 -9.41 -10.67
C TRP A 22 -7.08 -9.73 -11.40
N THR A 23 -7.71 -8.74 -12.04
CA THR A 23 -8.94 -8.94 -12.80
C THR A 23 -8.74 -9.94 -13.93
N ARG A 24 -7.61 -9.88 -14.66
CA ARG A 24 -7.29 -10.89 -15.68
C ARG A 24 -7.12 -12.28 -15.07
N LEU A 25 -6.43 -12.40 -13.95
CA LEU A 25 -6.24 -13.67 -13.25
C LEU A 25 -7.57 -14.27 -12.77
N ALA A 26 -8.44 -13.46 -12.18
CA ALA A 26 -9.76 -13.88 -11.72
C ALA A 26 -10.69 -14.27 -12.90
N ALA A 27 -10.64 -13.52 -14.00
CA ALA A 27 -11.36 -13.86 -15.22
C ALA A 27 -10.89 -15.21 -15.81
N ALA A 28 -9.58 -15.46 -15.81
CA ALA A 28 -9.01 -16.74 -16.25
C ALA A 28 -9.47 -17.91 -15.36
N GLN A 29 -9.57 -17.68 -14.04
CA GLN A 29 -10.14 -18.67 -13.11
C GLN A 29 -11.59 -19.01 -13.47
N ALA A 30 -12.43 -17.97 -13.66
CA ALA A 30 -13.83 -18.14 -14.00
C ALA A 30 -14.01 -18.88 -15.35
N ALA A 31 -13.20 -18.54 -16.35
CA ALA A 31 -13.23 -19.20 -17.66
C ALA A 31 -12.81 -20.68 -17.58
N ALA A 32 -11.80 -21.00 -16.77
CA ALA A 32 -11.38 -22.39 -16.53
C ALA A 32 -12.50 -23.21 -15.87
N LEU A 33 -13.15 -22.66 -14.85
CA LEU A 33 -14.27 -23.31 -14.15
C LEU A 33 -15.47 -23.53 -15.08
N ALA A 34 -15.90 -22.51 -15.82
CA ALA A 34 -17.01 -22.63 -16.76
C ALA A 34 -16.76 -23.68 -17.86
N THR A 35 -15.51 -23.85 -18.29
CA THR A 35 -15.14 -24.86 -19.28
C THR A 35 -15.18 -26.27 -18.70
N LEU A 36 -14.80 -26.45 -17.44
CA LEU A 36 -14.88 -27.73 -16.74
C LEU A 36 -16.33 -28.17 -16.51
N ASP A 37 -17.23 -27.22 -16.19
CA ASP A 37 -18.65 -27.50 -15.99
C ASP A 37 -19.33 -28.09 -17.23
N ARG A 38 -18.90 -27.65 -18.42
CA ARG A 38 -19.41 -28.17 -19.70
C ARG A 38 -18.87 -29.56 -20.08
N ARG A 39 -17.99 -30.16 -19.27
CA ARG A 39 -17.46 -31.53 -19.44
C ARG A 39 -16.71 -31.80 -20.77
N HIS A 40 -16.22 -30.78 -21.45
CA HIS A 40 -15.42 -30.94 -22.67
C HIS A 40 -13.95 -31.18 -22.32
N ARG A 41 -13.51 -32.44 -22.28
CA ARG A 41 -12.15 -32.83 -21.85
C ARG A 41 -11.02 -32.07 -22.57
N THR A 42 -11.08 -31.97 -23.90
CA THR A 42 -10.05 -31.27 -24.69
C THR A 42 -10.04 -29.77 -24.40
N ALA A 43 -11.23 -29.15 -24.28
CA ALA A 43 -11.35 -27.74 -23.92
C ALA A 43 -10.88 -27.47 -22.48
N ALA A 44 -11.08 -28.40 -21.56
CA ALA A 44 -10.60 -28.29 -20.17
C ALA A 44 -9.06 -28.27 -20.07
N ALA A 45 -8.37 -29.05 -20.90
CA ALA A 45 -6.91 -29.02 -20.96
C ALA A 45 -6.39 -27.66 -21.47
N SER A 46 -7.01 -27.13 -22.54
CA SER A 46 -6.68 -25.80 -23.07
C SER A 46 -6.94 -24.71 -22.02
N ALA A 47 -8.14 -24.66 -21.44
CA ALA A 47 -8.50 -23.63 -20.47
C ALA A 47 -7.60 -23.62 -19.22
N LEU A 48 -7.10 -24.79 -18.82
CA LEU A 48 -6.14 -24.89 -17.73
C LEU A 48 -4.73 -24.42 -18.12
N ALA A 49 -4.31 -24.68 -19.36
CA ALA A 49 -3.06 -24.14 -19.90
C ALA A 49 -3.13 -22.60 -20.00
N ASP A 50 -4.27 -22.07 -20.46
CA ASP A 50 -4.54 -20.63 -20.54
C ASP A 50 -4.51 -20.01 -19.13
N PHE A 51 -5.15 -20.63 -18.14
CA PHE A 51 -5.06 -20.19 -16.75
C PHE A 51 -3.62 -20.17 -16.23
N ALA A 52 -2.82 -21.20 -16.54
CA ALA A 52 -1.43 -21.25 -16.11
C ALA A 52 -0.57 -20.16 -16.75
N ALA A 53 -0.83 -19.84 -18.03
CA ALA A 53 -0.21 -18.73 -18.73
C ALA A 53 -0.59 -17.38 -18.09
N GLU A 54 -1.87 -17.18 -17.79
CA GLU A 54 -2.36 -15.97 -17.09
C GLU A 54 -1.80 -15.85 -15.67
N ALA A 55 -1.67 -16.94 -14.91
CA ALA A 55 -1.02 -16.91 -13.61
C ALA A 55 0.46 -16.52 -13.70
N LYS A 56 1.15 -16.88 -14.78
CA LYS A 56 2.53 -16.41 -15.04
C LYS A 56 2.54 -14.93 -15.43
N ALA A 57 1.66 -14.51 -16.34
CA ALA A 57 1.52 -13.13 -16.80
C ALA A 57 1.18 -12.17 -15.63
N PHE A 58 0.28 -12.61 -14.75
CA PHE A 58 -0.07 -11.95 -13.50
C PHE A 58 1.16 -11.61 -12.66
N ARG A 59 1.99 -12.60 -12.33
CA ARG A 59 3.20 -12.37 -11.50
C ARG A 59 4.11 -11.31 -12.12
N HIS A 60 4.33 -11.39 -13.42
CA HIS A 60 5.17 -10.42 -14.12
C HIS A 60 4.56 -9.02 -14.15
N ALA A 61 3.26 -8.90 -14.40
CA ALA A 61 2.57 -7.60 -14.42
C ALA A 61 2.52 -6.96 -13.03
N ALA A 62 2.18 -7.74 -12.01
CA ALA A 62 2.08 -7.27 -10.64
C ALA A 62 3.47 -6.93 -10.05
N ASP A 63 4.52 -7.72 -10.31
CA ASP A 63 5.90 -7.40 -9.90
C ASP A 63 6.35 -6.07 -10.51
N ARG A 64 6.10 -5.86 -11.81
CA ARG A 64 6.42 -4.58 -12.47
C ARG A 64 5.67 -3.42 -11.82
N ALA A 65 4.36 -3.55 -11.59
CA ALA A 65 3.58 -2.49 -10.95
C ALA A 65 4.10 -2.15 -9.55
N VAL A 66 4.42 -3.15 -8.72
CA VAL A 66 5.01 -2.94 -7.39
C VAL A 66 6.39 -2.30 -7.47
N ARG A 67 7.24 -2.76 -8.40
CA ARG A 67 8.58 -2.22 -8.62
C ARG A 67 8.53 -0.77 -9.08
N ASP A 68 7.73 -0.45 -10.08
CA ASP A 68 7.59 0.92 -10.60
C ASP A 68 7.05 1.86 -9.52
N PHE A 69 6.08 1.39 -8.73
CA PHE A 69 5.56 2.15 -7.59
C PHE A 69 6.65 2.45 -6.56
N ALA A 70 7.38 1.41 -6.12
CA ALA A 70 8.42 1.54 -5.10
C ALA A 70 9.63 2.35 -5.58
N LEU A 71 10.05 2.20 -6.84
CA LEU A 71 11.28 2.82 -7.35
C LEU A 71 11.07 4.18 -8.02
N ARG A 72 9.83 4.58 -8.30
CA ARG A 72 9.53 5.89 -8.90
C ARG A 72 8.66 6.74 -8.01
N VAL A 73 7.47 6.25 -7.67
CA VAL A 73 6.48 7.11 -7.02
C VAL A 73 6.78 7.36 -5.54
N VAL A 74 7.30 6.36 -4.81
CA VAL A 74 7.76 6.58 -3.43
C VAL A 74 8.87 7.65 -3.37
N PRO A 75 9.94 7.57 -4.18
CA PRO A 75 10.92 8.65 -4.31
C PRO A 75 10.34 10.02 -4.67
N GLU A 76 9.46 10.09 -5.67
CA GLU A 76 8.84 11.35 -6.10
C GLU A 76 8.06 12.02 -4.96
N ARG A 77 7.27 11.24 -4.21
CA ARG A 77 6.48 11.77 -3.08
C ARG A 77 7.35 12.20 -1.90
N TYR A 78 8.41 11.44 -1.61
CA TYR A 78 9.41 11.82 -0.62
C TYR A 78 10.10 13.14 -0.97
N GLU A 79 10.59 13.26 -2.21
CA GLU A 79 11.28 14.46 -2.69
C GLU A 79 10.38 15.68 -2.69
N ALA A 80 9.12 15.54 -3.15
CA ALA A 80 8.15 16.62 -3.15
C ALA A 80 7.96 17.21 -1.74
N ALA A 81 7.82 16.35 -0.73
CA ALA A 81 7.67 16.76 0.66
C ALA A 81 8.95 17.41 1.22
N ALA A 82 10.11 16.81 0.95
CA ALA A 82 11.40 17.36 1.40
C ALA A 82 11.64 18.76 0.79
N ARG A 83 11.33 18.96 -0.50
CA ARG A 83 11.39 20.28 -1.15
C ARG A 83 10.44 21.29 -0.50
N ALA A 84 9.20 20.89 -0.24
CA ALA A 84 8.21 21.75 0.41
C ALA A 84 8.64 22.12 1.85
N ALA A 85 9.18 21.16 2.60
CA ALA A 85 9.67 21.36 3.96
C ALA A 85 10.88 22.30 3.98
N ALA A 86 11.88 22.09 3.11
CA ALA A 86 13.05 22.96 3.03
C ALA A 86 12.67 24.40 2.63
N ALA A 87 11.75 24.54 1.67
CA ALA A 87 11.22 25.84 1.28
C ALA A 87 10.52 26.57 2.45
N SER A 88 9.82 25.85 3.32
CA SER A 88 9.12 26.46 4.48
C SER A 88 10.05 27.12 5.50
N ILE A 89 11.34 26.77 5.49
CA ILE A 89 12.39 27.37 6.33
C ILE A 89 13.41 28.18 5.51
N ASN A 90 13.04 28.59 4.29
CA ASN A 90 13.89 29.35 3.36
C ASN A 90 15.25 28.69 3.07
N ARG A 91 15.26 27.35 2.95
CA ARG A 91 16.45 26.58 2.56
C ARG A 91 16.23 25.86 1.22
N PRO A 92 17.25 25.74 0.37
CA PRO A 92 17.17 24.86 -0.79
C PRO A 92 17.24 23.40 -0.33
N PHE A 93 16.45 22.53 -0.97
CA PHE A 93 16.59 21.09 -0.79
C PHE A 93 17.82 20.57 -1.53
N SER A 94 18.59 19.70 -0.87
CA SER A 94 19.70 18.98 -1.48
C SER A 94 19.72 17.52 -1.01
N TRP A 95 20.15 16.61 -1.88
CA TRP A 95 20.20 15.19 -1.55
C TRP A 95 21.41 14.85 -0.66
N THR A 96 21.15 14.62 0.63
CA THR A 96 22.17 14.13 1.58
C THR A 96 22.26 12.61 1.63
N PRO A 97 23.34 12.03 2.19
CA PRO A 97 23.40 10.60 2.46
C PRO A 97 22.26 10.10 3.36
N ALA A 98 21.81 10.92 4.32
CA ALA A 98 20.69 10.59 5.20
C ALA A 98 19.37 10.45 4.41
N HIS A 99 19.08 11.39 3.50
CA HIS A 99 17.92 11.30 2.60
C HIS A 99 17.94 10.01 1.77
N ARG A 100 19.11 9.66 1.19
CA ARG A 100 19.27 8.42 0.41
C ARG A 100 19.03 7.16 1.24
N ALA A 101 19.55 7.12 2.47
CA ALA A 101 19.36 5.99 3.37
C ALA A 101 17.88 5.80 3.76
N THR A 102 17.19 6.89 4.13
CA THR A 102 15.74 6.85 4.42
C THR A 102 14.95 6.36 3.22
N LEU A 103 15.23 6.89 2.02
CA LEU A 103 14.52 6.49 0.82
C LEU A 103 14.78 5.02 0.46
N GLN A 104 16.02 4.54 0.60
CA GLN A 104 16.34 3.14 0.36
C GLN A 104 15.53 2.22 1.29
N ALA A 105 15.42 2.54 2.58
CA ALA A 105 14.58 1.78 3.51
C ALA A 105 13.10 1.81 3.11
N LEU A 106 12.54 2.98 2.80
CA LEU A 106 11.14 3.13 2.40
C LEU A 106 10.79 2.34 1.13
N THR A 107 11.67 2.39 0.12
CA THR A 107 11.46 1.68 -1.14
C THR A 107 11.55 0.16 -0.95
N ALA A 108 12.51 -0.33 -0.16
CA ALA A 108 12.65 -1.74 0.18
C ALA A 108 11.45 -2.28 0.97
N ASP A 109 10.99 -1.54 1.98
CA ASP A 109 9.82 -1.92 2.79
C ASP A 109 8.54 -1.91 1.97
N THR A 110 8.35 -0.89 1.12
CA THR A 110 7.20 -0.80 0.22
C THR A 110 7.16 -1.97 -0.76
N TYR A 111 8.30 -2.26 -1.40
CA TYR A 111 8.41 -3.36 -2.34
C TYR A 111 8.11 -4.69 -1.64
N THR A 112 8.68 -4.92 -0.46
CA THR A 112 8.51 -6.15 0.31
C THR A 112 7.04 -6.38 0.68
N ASP A 113 6.38 -5.38 1.27
CA ASP A 113 4.99 -5.52 1.73
C ASP A 113 4.01 -5.80 0.58
N LEU A 114 4.11 -5.05 -0.53
CA LEU A 114 3.24 -5.26 -1.68
C LEU A 114 3.56 -6.59 -2.38
N SER A 115 4.84 -6.94 -2.50
CA SER A 115 5.26 -8.20 -3.12
C SER A 115 4.75 -9.43 -2.36
N LEU A 116 4.70 -9.38 -1.02
CA LEU A 116 4.14 -10.47 -0.22
C LEU A 116 2.68 -10.76 -0.60
N ARG A 117 1.89 -9.72 -0.91
CA ARG A 117 0.49 -9.88 -1.33
C ARG A 117 0.37 -10.45 -2.74
N VAL A 118 1.24 -10.01 -3.66
CA VAL A 118 1.34 -10.59 -5.01
C VAL A 118 1.72 -12.07 -4.95
N GLN A 119 2.71 -12.41 -4.12
CA GLN A 119 3.17 -13.79 -3.93
C GLN A 119 2.07 -14.68 -3.35
N GLU A 120 1.29 -14.17 -2.41
CA GLU A 120 0.17 -14.91 -1.84
C GLU A 120 -0.92 -15.21 -2.89
N ALA A 121 -1.31 -14.24 -3.71
CA ALA A 121 -2.24 -14.47 -4.80
C ALA A 121 -1.71 -15.49 -5.83
N ALA A 122 -0.41 -15.42 -6.15
CA ALA A 122 0.25 -16.41 -7.01
C ALA A 122 0.25 -17.82 -6.38
N ARG A 123 0.43 -17.92 -5.06
CA ARG A 123 0.35 -19.18 -4.31
C ARG A 123 -1.06 -19.77 -4.38
N VAL A 124 -2.09 -18.94 -4.20
CA VAL A 124 -3.50 -19.34 -4.33
C VAL A 124 -3.80 -19.79 -5.76
N ALA A 125 -3.33 -19.07 -6.78
CA ALA A 125 -3.50 -19.45 -8.19
C ALA A 125 -2.85 -20.81 -8.51
N ALA A 126 -1.63 -21.05 -7.99
CA ALA A 126 -0.96 -22.33 -8.15
C ALA A 126 -1.71 -23.47 -7.42
N ALA A 127 -2.29 -23.20 -6.24
CA ALA A 127 -3.12 -24.16 -5.52
C ALA A 127 -4.40 -24.50 -6.30
N PHE A 128 -5.09 -23.49 -6.83
CA PHE A 128 -6.25 -23.66 -7.70
C PHE A 128 -5.93 -24.54 -8.90
N HIS A 129 -4.86 -24.24 -9.63
CA HIS A 129 -4.44 -25.03 -10.80
C HIS A 129 -4.20 -26.51 -10.44
N ARG A 130 -3.53 -26.80 -9.30
CA ARG A 130 -3.35 -28.17 -8.81
C ARG A 130 -4.67 -28.85 -8.44
N ALA A 131 -5.56 -28.13 -7.76
CA ALA A 131 -6.85 -28.64 -7.33
C ALA A 131 -7.75 -28.98 -8.53
N VAL A 132 -7.80 -28.10 -9.54
CA VAL A 132 -8.50 -28.35 -10.80
C VAL A 132 -7.94 -29.57 -11.52
N ARG A 133 -6.61 -29.73 -11.62
CA ARG A 133 -6.01 -30.93 -12.22
C ARG A 133 -6.40 -32.21 -11.49
N ALA A 134 -6.43 -32.17 -10.16
CA ALA A 134 -6.82 -33.31 -9.35
C ALA A 134 -8.32 -33.62 -9.46
N ALA A 135 -9.16 -32.59 -9.61
CA ALA A 135 -10.59 -32.72 -9.83
C ALA A 135 -10.91 -33.22 -11.25
N ALA A 136 -10.20 -32.76 -12.28
CA ALA A 136 -10.40 -33.23 -13.66
C ALA A 136 -10.14 -34.75 -13.83
N ARG A 137 -9.32 -35.35 -12.95
CA ARG A 137 -9.09 -36.80 -12.89
C ARG A 137 -10.26 -37.58 -12.24
N ARG A 138 -11.11 -36.91 -11.47
CA ARG A 138 -12.22 -37.48 -10.68
C ARG A 138 -13.52 -36.83 -11.17
N SER A 139 -14.27 -37.49 -12.05
CA SER A 139 -15.56 -37.02 -12.64
C SER A 139 -16.09 -35.68 -12.10
N PHE A 140 -15.80 -34.60 -12.82
CA PHE A 140 -16.07 -33.21 -12.39
C PHE A 140 -17.56 -32.85 -12.39
N THR A 141 -18.03 -32.12 -11.37
CA THR A 141 -19.44 -31.69 -11.23
C THR A 141 -19.54 -30.17 -11.00
N PRO A 142 -20.68 -29.52 -11.31
CA PRO A 142 -20.89 -28.09 -11.05
C PRO A 142 -20.65 -27.67 -9.60
N THR A 143 -21.07 -28.51 -8.64
CA THR A 143 -20.80 -28.29 -7.22
C THR A 143 -19.29 -28.23 -6.93
N SER A 144 -18.49 -29.02 -7.66
CA SER A 144 -17.02 -28.98 -7.55
C SER A 144 -16.43 -27.66 -8.06
N ALA A 145 -17.01 -27.05 -9.10
CA ALA A 145 -16.55 -25.74 -9.58
C ALA A 145 -16.78 -24.62 -8.55
N ALA A 146 -18.00 -24.56 -7.98
CA ALA A 146 -18.33 -23.60 -6.93
C ALA A 146 -17.43 -23.79 -5.68
N GLN A 147 -17.19 -25.04 -5.28
CA GLN A 147 -16.28 -25.37 -4.17
C GLN A 147 -14.84 -24.94 -4.45
N LEU A 148 -14.33 -25.13 -5.68
CA LEU A 148 -12.98 -24.72 -6.06
C LEU A 148 -12.83 -23.20 -6.09
N ALA A 149 -13.83 -22.46 -6.59
CA ALA A 149 -13.84 -21.00 -6.54
C ALA A 149 -13.78 -20.49 -5.09
N ALA A 150 -14.61 -21.06 -4.21
CA ALA A 150 -14.66 -20.68 -2.81
C ALA A 150 -13.39 -21.02 -2.03
N ALA A 151 -12.75 -22.16 -2.34
CA ALA A 151 -11.51 -22.61 -1.71
C ALA A 151 -10.28 -21.82 -2.19
N HIS A 152 -10.35 -21.20 -3.36
CA HIS A 152 -9.22 -20.49 -3.98
C HIS A 152 -9.64 -19.13 -4.54
N PRO A 153 -10.11 -18.19 -3.70
CA PRO A 153 -10.59 -16.90 -4.20
C PRO A 153 -9.44 -16.08 -4.79
N LEU A 154 -9.58 -15.64 -6.05
CA LEU A 154 -8.62 -14.76 -6.74
C LEU A 154 -9.21 -13.37 -7.05
N ASP A 155 -10.47 -13.12 -6.70
CA ASP A 155 -11.19 -11.86 -6.94
C ASP A 155 -11.05 -10.84 -5.80
N ARG A 156 -10.42 -11.23 -4.69
CA ARG A 156 -10.32 -10.44 -3.46
C ARG A 156 -9.04 -10.73 -2.70
N VAL A 157 -8.61 -9.77 -1.89
CA VAL A 157 -7.55 -9.95 -0.90
C VAL A 157 -8.18 -10.45 0.39
N VAL A 158 -7.64 -11.54 0.93
CA VAL A 158 -8.06 -12.11 2.22
C VAL A 158 -6.98 -11.86 3.26
N TYR A 159 -7.33 -11.12 4.31
CA TYR A 159 -6.42 -10.84 5.43
C TYR A 159 -6.36 -12.01 6.40
N ARG A 160 -5.33 -12.00 7.26
CA ARG A 160 -5.13 -13.03 8.30
C ARG A 160 -6.31 -13.15 9.26
N ASN A 161 -7.00 -12.05 9.56
CA ASN A 161 -8.20 -12.02 10.40
C ASN A 161 -9.48 -12.44 9.65
N GLY A 162 -9.37 -12.93 8.41
CA GLY A 162 -10.52 -13.35 7.60
C GLY A 162 -11.23 -12.21 6.87
N ALA A 163 -10.84 -10.95 7.08
CA ALA A 163 -11.42 -9.83 6.35
C ALA A 163 -11.17 -9.97 4.84
N ARG A 164 -12.19 -9.67 4.03
CA ARG A 164 -12.18 -9.82 2.58
C ARG A 164 -12.32 -8.45 1.94
N MET A 165 -11.32 -8.05 1.16
CA MET A 165 -11.30 -6.75 0.49
C MET A 165 -11.29 -6.90 -1.02
N PRO A 166 -12.12 -6.15 -1.76
CA PRO A 166 -11.96 -6.01 -3.20
C PRO A 166 -10.53 -5.60 -3.54
N VAL A 167 -9.97 -6.16 -4.61
CA VAL A 167 -8.57 -5.91 -4.98
C VAL A 167 -8.31 -4.42 -5.20
N ARG A 168 -9.20 -3.72 -5.90
CA ARG A 168 -9.10 -2.27 -6.11
C ARG A 168 -8.98 -1.50 -4.80
N ALA A 169 -9.90 -1.76 -3.87
CA ALA A 169 -9.92 -1.08 -2.58
C ALA A 169 -8.66 -1.36 -1.75
N TRP A 170 -8.10 -2.58 -1.84
CA TRP A 170 -6.81 -2.90 -1.25
C TRP A 170 -5.66 -2.13 -1.93
N ALA A 171 -5.59 -2.14 -3.26
CA ALA A 171 -4.51 -1.52 -4.02
C ALA A 171 -4.47 0.00 -3.83
N GLU A 172 -5.63 0.66 -3.87
CA GLU A 172 -5.78 2.09 -3.56
C GLU A 172 -5.33 2.39 -2.13
N ALA A 173 -5.83 1.66 -1.14
CA ALA A 173 -5.46 1.90 0.25
C ALA A 173 -3.97 1.66 0.52
N ALA A 174 -3.38 0.62 -0.06
CA ALA A 174 -1.98 0.28 0.12
C ALA A 174 -1.06 1.30 -0.55
N THR A 175 -1.36 1.72 -1.78
CA THR A 175 -0.57 2.74 -2.47
C THR A 175 -0.68 4.10 -1.79
N LEU A 176 -1.89 4.52 -1.39
CA LEU A 176 -2.10 5.77 -0.67
C LEU A 176 -1.31 5.81 0.64
N ALA A 177 -1.40 4.75 1.45
CA ALA A 177 -0.68 4.64 2.71
C ALA A 177 0.84 4.81 2.52
N ARG A 178 1.41 4.12 1.53
CA ARG A 178 2.85 4.17 1.24
C ARG A 178 3.29 5.55 0.75
N THR A 179 2.48 6.22 -0.08
CA THR A 179 2.77 7.59 -0.50
C THR A 179 2.69 8.60 0.63
N ALA A 180 1.74 8.45 1.56
CA ALA A 180 1.62 9.32 2.72
C ALA A 180 2.80 9.15 3.69
N VAL A 181 3.21 7.92 3.96
CA VAL A 181 4.43 7.64 4.75
C VAL A 181 5.67 8.24 4.07
N ALA A 182 5.82 8.07 2.76
CA ALA A 182 6.95 8.64 2.02
C ALA A 182 6.98 10.16 2.09
N TYR A 183 5.82 10.82 1.90
CA TYR A 183 5.68 12.26 2.04
C TYR A 183 6.12 12.72 3.44
N ASN A 184 5.55 12.13 4.49
CA ASN A 184 5.87 12.51 5.86
C ASN A 184 7.34 12.25 6.22
N ALA A 185 7.92 11.16 5.74
CA ALA A 185 9.35 10.90 5.92
C ALA A 185 10.23 11.96 5.25
N GLY A 186 9.85 12.47 4.08
CA GLY A 186 10.56 13.55 3.40
C GLY A 186 10.62 14.82 4.24
N THR A 187 9.47 15.25 4.80
CA THR A 187 9.42 16.38 5.74
C THR A 187 10.28 16.14 6.98
N LEU A 188 10.15 14.97 7.62
CA LEU A 188 10.86 14.68 8.86
C LEU A 188 12.38 14.55 8.66
N SER A 189 12.84 14.09 7.49
CA SER A 189 14.27 14.10 7.16
C SER A 189 14.83 15.52 7.09
N VAL A 190 14.09 16.48 6.51
CA VAL A 190 14.51 17.89 6.50
C VAL A 190 14.52 18.48 7.91
N ALA A 191 13.54 18.13 8.74
CA ALA A 191 13.52 18.55 10.14
C ALA A 191 14.81 18.10 10.86
N ARG A 192 15.19 16.83 10.72
CA ARG A 192 16.43 16.28 11.30
C ARG A 192 17.69 16.93 10.74
N GLU A 193 17.77 17.13 9.43
CA GLU A 193 18.91 17.77 8.78
C GLU A 193 19.20 19.17 9.34
N HIS A 194 18.15 19.91 9.69
CA HIS A 194 18.26 21.27 10.21
C HIS A 194 18.10 21.38 11.73
N GLY A 195 18.10 20.25 12.46
CA GLY A 195 17.99 20.26 13.92
C GLY A 195 16.68 20.85 14.45
N ILE A 196 15.59 20.74 13.68
CA ILE A 196 14.26 21.21 14.07
C ILE A 196 13.57 20.06 14.83
N PRO A 197 13.29 20.21 16.13
CA PRO A 197 12.81 19.10 16.96
C PRO A 197 11.31 18.85 16.86
N HIS A 198 10.53 19.82 16.35
CA HIS A 198 9.07 19.78 16.39
C HIS A 198 8.42 19.98 15.02
N VAL A 199 7.25 19.36 14.87
CA VAL A 199 6.36 19.52 13.73
C VAL A 199 4.93 19.76 14.18
N GLU A 200 4.19 20.56 13.43
CA GLU A 200 2.75 20.69 13.54
C GLU A 200 2.05 19.65 12.67
N VAL A 201 1.00 19.03 13.21
CA VAL A 201 0.26 17.96 12.55
C VAL A 201 -0.99 18.53 11.88
N THR A 202 -1.08 18.40 10.56
CA THR A 202 -2.32 18.64 9.80
C THR A 202 -2.98 17.30 9.51
N ASP A 203 -4.19 17.04 10.02
CA ASP A 203 -4.92 15.78 9.81
C ASP A 203 -6.44 16.05 9.76
N GLY A 204 -7.26 15.01 9.59
CA GLY A 204 -8.71 15.10 9.81
C GLY A 204 -9.05 15.38 11.28
N ALA A 205 -10.10 16.16 11.54
CA ALA A 205 -10.46 16.60 12.91
C ALA A 205 -10.67 15.43 13.89
N ASP A 206 -11.26 14.33 13.41
CA ASP A 206 -11.54 13.14 14.23
C ASP A 206 -10.41 12.10 14.23
N CYS A 207 -9.34 12.31 13.44
CA CYS A 207 -8.23 11.37 13.35
C CYS A 207 -7.42 11.36 14.65
N GLY A 208 -7.35 10.20 15.28
CA GLY A 208 -6.48 9.96 16.42
C GLY A 208 -5.00 9.75 16.02
N TRP A 209 -4.11 9.77 17.00
CA TRP A 209 -2.66 9.75 16.81
C TRP A 209 -2.17 8.42 16.24
N THR A 210 -2.41 7.32 16.94
CA THR A 210 -1.96 5.98 16.53
C THR A 210 -2.99 5.24 15.67
N SER A 211 -4.27 5.57 15.83
CA SER A 211 -5.40 4.99 15.10
C SER A 211 -6.59 5.93 15.09
N HIS A 212 -7.59 5.69 14.24
CA HIS A 212 -8.78 6.55 14.19
C HIS A 212 -9.54 6.69 15.54
N PRO A 213 -9.80 5.61 16.30
CA PRO A 213 -10.49 5.71 17.59
C PRO A 213 -9.59 6.17 18.76
N ASP A 214 -8.31 6.47 18.52
CA ASP A 214 -7.41 6.96 19.57
C ASP A 214 -7.96 8.27 20.18
N PRO A 215 -8.08 8.34 21.53
CA PRO A 215 -8.53 9.56 22.21
C PRO A 215 -7.51 10.70 22.07
N ASP A 216 -6.23 10.40 21.87
CA ASP A 216 -5.22 11.42 21.55
C ASP A 216 -5.43 11.87 20.10
N LYS A 217 -5.96 13.10 19.90
CA LYS A 217 -6.26 13.63 18.57
C LYS A 217 -5.02 14.22 17.91
N ALA A 218 -4.85 13.94 16.63
CA ALA A 218 -3.68 14.34 15.88
C ALA A 218 -3.77 15.80 15.40
N ALA A 219 -4.94 16.21 14.89
CA ALA A 219 -5.09 17.48 14.19
C ALA A 219 -4.70 18.69 15.04
N ARG A 220 -3.88 19.58 14.46
CA ARG A 220 -3.41 20.86 15.03
C ARG A 220 -2.57 20.71 16.30
N THR A 221 -2.03 19.52 16.56
CA THR A 221 -1.07 19.30 17.65
C THR A 221 0.36 19.57 17.17
N VAL A 222 1.26 19.87 18.12
CA VAL A 222 2.71 19.93 17.89
C VAL A 222 3.32 18.68 18.50
N ARG A 223 4.15 17.98 17.73
CA ARG A 223 4.78 16.70 18.10
C ARG A 223 6.28 16.78 17.88
N THR A 224 7.03 15.97 18.62
CA THR A 224 8.45 15.79 18.31
C THR A 224 8.60 15.09 16.96
N VAL A 225 9.73 15.33 16.29
CA VAL A 225 10.07 14.64 15.04
C VAL A 225 10.15 13.12 15.24
N GLU A 226 10.56 12.68 16.42
CA GLU A 226 10.68 11.26 16.78
C GLU A 226 9.31 10.60 16.96
N ASP A 227 8.39 11.25 17.67
CA ASP A 227 7.00 10.74 17.83
C ASP A 227 6.28 10.73 16.48
N ALA A 228 6.42 11.79 15.69
CA ALA A 228 5.88 11.88 14.33
C ALA A 228 6.43 10.80 13.39
N ALA A 229 7.71 10.42 13.55
CA ALA A 229 8.32 9.35 12.77
C ALA A 229 7.86 7.96 13.18
N GLN A 230 7.46 7.78 14.44
CA GLN A 230 6.86 6.54 14.92
C GLN A 230 5.44 6.35 14.36
N TRP A 231 4.68 7.44 14.23
CA TRP A 231 3.29 7.42 13.76
C TRP A 231 3.08 8.34 12.54
N PRO A 232 3.70 8.02 11.38
CA PRO A 232 3.62 8.87 10.20
C PRO A 232 2.20 8.94 9.62
N ILE A 233 1.36 7.94 9.87
CA ILE A 233 -0.08 7.90 9.55
C ILE A 233 -0.81 7.06 10.60
N ALA A 234 -2.11 7.29 10.79
CA ALA A 234 -2.96 6.48 11.70
C ALA A 234 -3.71 5.33 11.00
N HIS A 235 -3.96 5.44 9.69
CA HIS A 235 -4.71 4.44 8.92
C HIS A 235 -4.42 4.58 7.40
N PRO A 236 -4.79 3.59 6.57
CA PRO A 236 -4.43 3.59 5.15
C PRO A 236 -4.93 4.78 4.31
N ARG A 237 -6.02 5.43 4.74
CA ARG A 237 -6.59 6.66 4.13
C ARG A 237 -6.36 7.93 4.95
N CYS A 238 -5.29 7.96 5.74
CA CYS A 238 -4.97 9.10 6.60
C CYS A 238 -4.55 10.31 5.75
N ALA A 239 -5.02 11.50 6.14
CA ALA A 239 -4.71 12.76 5.47
C ALA A 239 -3.55 13.51 6.16
N ARG A 240 -2.88 12.86 7.12
CA ARG A 240 -1.83 13.43 7.95
C ARG A 240 -0.67 13.97 7.11
N ALA A 241 -0.30 15.21 7.41
CA ALA A 241 0.96 15.81 7.03
C ALA A 241 1.60 16.56 8.19
N PHE A 242 2.92 16.71 8.10
CA PHE A 242 3.72 17.44 9.06
C PHE A 242 4.22 18.76 8.49
N GLY A 243 4.17 19.81 9.29
CA GLY A 243 4.77 21.11 9.02
C GLY A 243 5.87 21.45 10.00
N LEU A 244 7.01 21.95 9.52
CA LEU A 244 8.15 22.28 10.38
C LEU A 244 7.78 23.42 11.34
N ARG A 245 8.16 23.27 12.61
CA ARG A 245 7.99 24.30 13.65
C ARG A 245 9.35 24.63 14.29
N PRO A 246 10.24 25.36 13.59
CA PRO A 246 11.52 25.79 14.15
C PRO A 246 11.35 26.75 15.33
N ASP A 247 10.18 27.38 15.44
CA ASP A 247 9.77 28.32 16.49
C ASP A 247 9.19 27.65 17.74
N ALA A 248 8.83 26.37 17.66
CA ALA A 248 8.28 25.66 18.81
C ALA A 248 9.42 25.29 19.78
N GLU A 249 9.55 26.06 20.86
CA GLU A 249 10.34 25.67 22.02
C GLU A 249 9.81 24.35 22.61
N VAL A 250 10.67 23.61 23.31
CA VAL A 250 10.25 22.47 24.14
C VAL A 250 9.22 23.00 25.12
N GLY A 251 7.94 22.70 24.89
CA GLY A 251 6.88 23.00 25.83
C GLY A 251 7.11 22.21 27.11
N ILE A 252 7.87 22.77 28.04
CA ILE A 252 7.71 22.45 29.45
C ILE A 252 6.27 22.86 29.75
N GLY A 253 5.40 21.88 30.00
CA GLY A 253 4.04 22.13 30.45
C GLY A 253 4.03 23.10 31.64
N PRO A 254 2.88 23.75 31.92
CA PRO A 254 2.81 24.80 32.93
C PRO A 254 3.49 24.35 34.22
N THR A 255 4.49 25.12 34.65
CA THR A 255 5.16 24.92 35.93
C THR A 255 4.08 24.90 37.02
N PRO A 256 4.01 23.87 37.88
CA PRO A 256 3.03 23.86 38.95
C PRO A 256 3.26 25.10 39.81
N THR A 257 2.25 25.98 39.86
CA THR A 257 2.21 27.07 40.83
C THR A 257 2.26 26.46 42.22
N VAL A 258 3.27 26.89 42.98
CA VAL A 258 3.50 26.59 44.40
C VAL A 258 2.32 27.08 45.23
#